data_AF-A0A2H5A1U3-F1
#
_entry.id   AF-A0A2H5A1U3-F1
#
_cell.length_a   1.000
_cell.length_b   1.000
_cell.length_c   1.000
_cell.angle_alpha   90.00
_cell.angle_beta   90.00
_cell.angle_gamma   90.00
#
_symmetry.space_group_name_H-M   'P 1'
#
loop_
_entity.id
_entity.type
_entity.pdbx_description
1 polymer ?
#
loop_
_entity_poly.entity_id
_entity_poly.type
_entity_poly.pdbx_seq_one_letter_code
_entity_poly.pdbx_strand_id
1 'polypeptide(L)'
;MLGSIPDLLRLVAVPVFGWAAYRDVKTRRVPNRTWTPLAALAVVLLLWDAYTVWTGPTAVGQRLFLIRVAISLGFVIPLSYGFWLIGGFGGADAKAFMLVAVLFPVYPVYYLPTVALPLQQSAIGVFSLTILSNTVLAGVVYPLAVAAGNLARGRFSLAMFIGRPVSVSAVTEEYGRLLESPDGFDRGGLDLDALRMYLQWRGCSLADIRADPDRHRLPTSLPRVPNDPGDGSLATDGGDPVADDVNGTGGRGDDASSQAVTDDTDAVDDPWGAERFLDDIDHSAYGTSPAQLRDGLDVLVEQDEVWISPGIPFLVPMFAGLVVSLTYGDVLFSLLQAVGLA
;
A
#
# COMPACT_ATOMS: atom_id res chain seq x y z
N MET A 1 14.64 -25.30 -26.45
CA MET A 1 13.48 -24.47 -26.06
C MET A 1 13.92 -23.55 -24.94
N LEU A 2 13.46 -22.30 -24.92
CA LEU A 2 13.83 -21.31 -23.90
C LEU A 2 13.26 -21.63 -22.51
N GLY A 3 12.28 -22.53 -22.40
CA GLY A 3 11.64 -22.95 -21.17
C GLY A 3 10.42 -23.83 -21.51
N SER A 4 9.70 -24.30 -20.49
CA SER A 4 8.40 -24.94 -20.70
C SER A 4 7.37 -23.92 -21.20
N ILE A 5 6.31 -24.36 -21.90
CA ILE A 5 5.25 -23.45 -22.35
C ILE A 5 4.61 -22.71 -21.14
N PRO A 6 4.27 -23.39 -20.02
CA PRO A 6 3.79 -22.70 -18.83
C PRO A 6 4.76 -21.63 -18.31
N ASP A 7 6.06 -21.91 -18.26
CA ASP A 7 7.05 -20.93 -17.78
C ASP A 7 7.14 -19.70 -18.68
N LEU A 8 7.09 -19.89 -20.00
CA LEU A 8 7.10 -18.76 -20.93
C LEU A 8 5.83 -17.90 -20.78
N LEU A 9 4.67 -18.52 -20.54
CA LEU A 9 3.42 -17.79 -20.30
C LEU A 9 3.44 -17.03 -18.97
N ARG A 10 4.13 -17.54 -17.94
CA ARG A 10 4.32 -16.83 -16.66
C ARG A 10 5.08 -15.51 -16.82
N LEU A 11 5.90 -15.34 -17.86
CA LEU A 11 6.61 -14.08 -18.11
C LEU A 11 5.68 -12.91 -18.42
N VAL A 12 4.41 -13.15 -18.78
CA VAL A 12 3.37 -12.10 -18.86
C VAL A 12 3.18 -11.39 -17.53
N ALA A 13 3.48 -12.05 -16.40
CA ALA A 13 3.48 -11.41 -15.09
C ALA A 13 4.41 -10.19 -15.03
N VAL A 14 5.61 -10.27 -15.64
CA VAL A 14 6.64 -9.23 -15.52
C VAL A 14 6.14 -7.86 -15.98
N PRO A 15 5.62 -7.66 -17.21
CA PRO A 15 5.08 -6.37 -17.62
C PRO A 15 3.83 -5.95 -16.84
N VAL A 16 3.00 -6.90 -16.39
CA VAL A 16 1.80 -6.57 -15.58
C VAL A 16 2.19 -6.04 -14.19
N PHE A 17 3.10 -6.73 -13.49
CA PHE A 17 3.62 -6.28 -12.21
C PHE A 17 4.46 -4.99 -12.36
N GLY A 18 5.18 -4.82 -13.46
CA GLY A 18 5.86 -3.56 -13.76
C GLY A 18 4.90 -2.39 -13.97
N TRP A 19 3.80 -2.60 -14.68
CA TRP A 19 2.73 -1.61 -14.83
C TRP A 19 2.03 -1.33 -13.49
N ALA A 20 1.76 -2.37 -12.69
CA ALA A 20 1.15 -2.23 -11.38
C ALA A 20 2.06 -1.43 -10.43
N ALA A 21 3.37 -1.69 -10.42
CA ALA A 21 4.36 -0.92 -9.69
C ALA A 21 4.42 0.55 -10.16
N TYR A 22 4.35 0.81 -11.46
CA TYR A 22 4.28 2.18 -11.98
C TYR A 22 3.00 2.91 -11.52
N ARG A 23 1.84 2.24 -11.58
CA ARG A 23 0.56 2.80 -11.11
C ARG A 23 0.56 3.04 -9.60
N ASP A 24 1.16 2.14 -8.84
CA ASP A 24 1.30 2.28 -7.39
C ASP A 24 2.12 3.54 -7.03
N VAL A 25 3.21 3.81 -7.76
CA VAL A 25 4.00 5.04 -7.58
C VAL A 25 3.21 6.29 -8.00
N LYS A 26 2.49 6.23 -9.12
CA LYS A 26 1.88 7.43 -9.73
C LYS A 26 0.52 7.81 -9.14
N THR A 27 -0.34 6.83 -8.89
CA THR A 27 -1.75 7.05 -8.53
C THR A 27 -2.18 6.27 -7.29
N ARG A 28 -1.28 5.50 -6.64
CA ARG A 28 -1.55 4.71 -5.42
C ARG A 28 -2.70 3.72 -5.50
N ARG A 29 -3.22 3.47 -6.71
CA ARG A 29 -4.42 2.66 -6.96
C ARG A 29 -4.17 1.78 -8.17
N VAL A 30 -4.34 0.46 -7.98
CA VAL A 30 -4.31 -0.54 -9.05
C VAL A 30 -5.73 -1.08 -9.26
N PRO A 31 -6.33 -0.90 -10.46
CA PRO A 31 -7.70 -1.34 -10.74
C PRO A 31 -7.87 -2.84 -10.48
N ASN A 32 -8.99 -3.22 -9.85
CA ASN A 32 -9.24 -4.62 -9.49
C ASN A 32 -9.29 -5.57 -10.71
N ARG A 33 -9.69 -5.03 -11.87
CA ARG A 33 -9.73 -5.76 -13.16
C ARG A 33 -8.35 -6.21 -13.65
N THR A 34 -7.26 -5.64 -13.13
CA THR A 34 -5.89 -6.05 -13.47
C THR A 34 -5.59 -7.49 -13.02
N TRP A 35 -6.15 -7.89 -11.87
CA TRP A 35 -5.80 -9.13 -11.21
C TRP A 35 -6.52 -10.34 -11.82
N THR A 36 -7.74 -10.17 -12.33
CA THR A 36 -8.59 -11.29 -12.75
C THR A 36 -8.05 -12.08 -13.95
N PRO A 37 -7.53 -11.48 -15.03
CA PRO A 37 -6.97 -12.24 -16.15
C PRO A 37 -5.70 -12.99 -15.74
N LEU A 38 -4.89 -12.37 -14.89
CA LEU A 38 -3.64 -12.98 -14.41
C LEU A 38 -3.92 -14.11 -13.42
N ALA A 39 -4.97 -13.99 -12.58
CA ALA A 39 -5.44 -15.07 -11.72
C ALA A 39 -5.98 -16.26 -12.52
N ALA A 40 -6.78 -16.02 -13.57
CA ALA A 40 -7.24 -17.07 -14.46
C ALA A 40 -6.06 -17.78 -15.14
N LEU A 41 -5.08 -17.02 -15.64
CA LEU A 41 -3.84 -17.57 -16.19
C LEU A 41 -3.10 -18.41 -15.15
N ALA A 42 -2.92 -17.91 -13.93
CA ALA A 42 -2.21 -18.62 -12.86
C ALA A 42 -2.84 -19.99 -12.55
N VAL A 43 -4.17 -20.05 -12.45
CA VAL A 43 -4.90 -21.31 -12.21
C VAL A 43 -4.71 -22.27 -13.39
N VAL A 44 -4.87 -21.79 -14.62
CA VAL A 44 -4.69 -22.63 -15.82
C VAL A 44 -3.28 -23.19 -15.90
N LEU A 45 -2.25 -22.38 -15.65
CA LEU A 45 -0.86 -22.82 -15.67
C LEU A 45 -0.54 -23.80 -14.55
N LEU A 46 -1.09 -23.58 -13.35
CA LEU A 46 -0.95 -24.53 -12.23
C LEU A 46 -1.59 -25.89 -12.55
N LEU A 47 -2.79 -25.89 -13.15
CA LEU A 47 -3.46 -27.12 -13.58
C LEU A 47 -2.69 -27.81 -14.70
N TRP A 48 -2.10 -27.06 -15.63
CA TRP A 48 -1.23 -27.60 -16.66
C TRP A 48 -0.03 -28.31 -16.04
N ASP A 49 0.70 -27.66 -15.13
CA ASP A 49 1.85 -28.27 -14.46
C ASP A 49 1.46 -29.47 -13.61
N ALA A 50 0.31 -29.41 -12.92
CA ALA A 50 -0.21 -30.56 -12.19
C ALA A 50 -0.48 -31.75 -13.13
N TYR A 51 -1.06 -31.51 -14.30
CA TYR A 51 -1.32 -32.54 -15.29
C TYR A 51 -0.04 -33.15 -15.86
N THR A 52 0.96 -32.33 -16.21
CA THR A 52 2.23 -32.80 -16.77
C THR A 52 3.03 -33.61 -15.75
N VAL A 53 3.04 -33.18 -14.48
CA VAL A 53 3.69 -33.91 -13.40
C VAL A 53 2.95 -35.21 -13.07
N TRP A 54 1.62 -35.19 -13.06
CA TRP A 54 0.80 -36.38 -12.76
C TRP A 54 0.91 -37.46 -13.83
N THR A 55 0.99 -37.08 -15.10
CA THR A 55 1.19 -38.00 -16.22
C THR A 55 2.65 -38.38 -16.45
N GLY A 56 3.57 -37.75 -15.72
CA GLY A 56 5.01 -37.99 -15.78
C GLY A 56 5.47 -39.32 -15.15
N PRO A 57 6.71 -39.74 -15.44
CA PRO A 57 7.18 -41.10 -15.11
C PRO A 57 7.64 -41.31 -13.67
N THR A 58 7.74 -40.27 -12.83
CA THR A 58 8.35 -40.40 -11.49
C THR A 58 7.44 -39.98 -10.33
N ALA A 59 7.17 -40.92 -9.42
CA ALA A 59 6.38 -40.68 -8.21
C ALA A 59 7.05 -39.69 -7.24
N VAL A 60 8.40 -39.64 -7.20
CA VAL A 60 9.16 -38.69 -6.37
C VAL A 60 8.96 -37.25 -6.85
N GLY A 61 8.97 -37.03 -8.17
CA GLY A 61 8.71 -35.72 -8.77
C GLY A 61 7.30 -35.21 -8.45
N GLN A 62 6.31 -36.10 -8.51
CA GLN A 62 4.93 -35.80 -8.12
C GLN A 62 4.82 -35.35 -6.66
N ARG A 63 5.42 -36.11 -5.73
CA ARG A 63 5.38 -35.78 -4.31
C ARG A 63 6.05 -34.44 -4.00
N LEU A 64 7.23 -34.19 -4.57
CA LEU A 64 7.95 -32.93 -4.36
C LEU A 64 7.18 -31.72 -4.92
N PHE A 65 6.59 -31.86 -6.11
CA PHE A 65 5.75 -30.83 -6.70
C PHE A 65 4.55 -30.50 -5.79
N LEU A 66 3.81 -31.52 -5.34
CA LEU A 66 2.67 -31.33 -4.45
C LEU A 66 3.06 -30.66 -3.13
N ILE A 67 4.18 -31.05 -2.53
CA ILE A 67 4.69 -30.41 -1.31
C ILE A 67 5.02 -28.94 -1.56
N ARG A 68 5.71 -28.61 -2.66
CA ARG A 68 6.09 -27.23 -2.99
C ARG A 68 4.87 -26.36 -3.26
N VAL A 69 3.89 -26.87 -4.02
CA VAL A 69 2.60 -26.20 -4.25
C VAL A 69 1.85 -26.02 -2.94
N ALA A 70 1.78 -27.05 -2.10
CA ALA A 70 1.11 -26.96 -0.81
C ALA A 70 1.76 -25.94 0.12
N ILE A 71 3.10 -25.86 0.16
CA ILE A 71 3.81 -24.83 0.92
C ILE A 71 3.56 -23.45 0.32
N SER A 72 3.65 -23.30 -1.00
CA SER A 72 3.42 -22.04 -1.69
C SER A 72 2.04 -21.46 -1.37
N LEU A 73 0.99 -22.23 -1.66
CA LEU A 73 -0.39 -21.81 -1.46
C LEU A 73 -0.72 -21.74 0.04
N GLY A 74 -0.37 -22.78 0.80
CA GLY A 74 -0.71 -22.92 2.22
C GLY A 74 0.06 -21.98 3.16
N PHE A 75 1.19 -21.41 2.73
CA PHE A 75 1.91 -20.41 3.50
C PHE A 75 1.68 -18.99 2.97
N VAL A 76 1.91 -18.74 1.69
CA VAL A 76 1.92 -17.37 1.14
C VAL A 76 0.53 -16.77 1.12
N ILE A 77 -0.52 -17.53 0.78
CA ILE A 77 -1.89 -17.01 0.75
C ILE A 77 -2.38 -16.66 2.17
N PRO A 78 -2.31 -17.56 3.18
CA PRO A 78 -2.71 -17.20 4.54
C PRO A 78 -1.87 -16.08 5.14
N LEU A 79 -0.56 -16.04 4.89
CA LEU A 79 0.31 -14.96 5.35
C LEU A 79 -0.13 -13.61 4.77
N SER A 80 -0.36 -13.58 3.45
CA SER A 80 -0.81 -12.38 2.74
C SER A 80 -2.18 -11.89 3.23
N TYR A 81 -3.12 -12.81 3.44
CA TYR A 81 -4.44 -12.50 4.01
C TYR A 81 -4.33 -12.02 5.46
N GLY A 82 -3.47 -12.64 6.27
CA GLY A 82 -3.21 -12.24 7.65
C GLY A 82 -2.67 -10.81 7.76
N PHE A 83 -1.72 -10.44 6.90
CA PHE A 83 -1.22 -9.06 6.83
C PHE A 83 -2.30 -8.06 6.43
N TRP A 84 -3.21 -8.44 5.52
CA TRP A 84 -4.35 -7.60 5.17
C TRP A 84 -5.32 -7.42 6.35
N LEU A 85 -5.64 -8.50 7.08
CA LEU A 85 -6.54 -8.42 8.25
C LEU A 85 -6.04 -7.49 9.36
N ILE A 86 -4.73 -7.44 9.59
CA ILE A 86 -4.13 -6.56 10.59
C ILE A 86 -3.82 -5.15 10.07
N GLY A 87 -4.25 -4.81 8.84
CA GLY A 87 -4.00 -3.51 8.21
C GLY A 87 -2.55 -3.28 7.74
N GLY A 88 -1.72 -4.33 7.70
CA GLY A 88 -0.32 -4.25 7.25
C GLY A 88 -0.15 -4.20 5.73
N PHE A 89 -1.15 -4.69 4.97
CA PHE A 89 -1.18 -4.64 3.50
C PHE A 89 -2.46 -3.98 2.98
N GLY A 90 -2.33 -3.25 1.87
CA GLY A 90 -3.48 -2.85 1.07
C GLY A 90 -4.12 -4.05 0.37
N GLY A 91 -5.39 -3.92 -0.02
CA GLY A 91 -6.09 -5.00 -0.72
C GLY A 91 -5.44 -5.40 -2.05
N ALA A 92 -4.77 -4.47 -2.73
CA ALA A 92 -4.00 -4.74 -3.95
C ALA A 92 -2.76 -5.59 -3.67
N ASP A 93 -2.00 -5.25 -2.62
CA ASP A 93 -0.77 -5.97 -2.22
C ASP A 93 -1.09 -7.41 -1.81
N ALA A 94 -2.19 -7.59 -1.07
CA ALA A 94 -2.65 -8.91 -0.67
C ALA A 94 -2.94 -9.79 -1.90
N LYS A 95 -3.73 -9.26 -2.84
CA LYS A 95 -4.04 -9.96 -4.11
C LYS A 95 -2.78 -10.28 -4.91
N ALA A 96 -1.81 -9.37 -4.93
CA ALA A 96 -0.56 -9.54 -5.64
C ALA A 96 0.25 -10.74 -5.11
N PHE A 97 0.43 -10.86 -3.79
CA PHE A 97 1.14 -11.99 -3.19
C PHE A 97 0.40 -13.32 -3.32
N MET A 98 -0.93 -13.31 -3.15
CA MET A 98 -1.75 -14.50 -3.39
C MET A 98 -1.62 -14.98 -4.83
N LEU A 99 -1.62 -14.04 -5.78
CA LEU A 99 -1.45 -14.35 -7.19
C LEU A 99 -0.05 -14.92 -7.50
N VAL A 100 1.00 -14.37 -6.90
CA VAL A 100 2.36 -14.94 -7.01
C VAL A 100 2.42 -16.35 -6.45
N ALA A 101 1.74 -16.66 -5.35
CA ALA A 101 1.70 -18.02 -4.81
C ALA A 101 1.14 -19.03 -5.83
N VAL A 102 0.08 -18.67 -6.54
CA VAL A 102 -0.53 -19.56 -7.55
C VAL A 102 0.27 -19.58 -8.85
N LEU A 103 0.80 -18.43 -9.28
CA LEU A 103 1.49 -18.29 -10.55
C LEU A 103 2.90 -18.89 -10.50
N PHE A 104 3.56 -18.84 -9.34
CA PHE A 104 4.97 -19.20 -9.14
C PHE A 104 5.19 -20.15 -7.94
N PRO A 105 4.51 -21.31 -7.87
CA PRO A 105 4.66 -22.21 -6.73
C PRO A 105 5.99 -22.98 -6.75
N VAL A 106 6.56 -23.19 -7.93
CA VAL A 106 7.82 -23.93 -8.16
C VAL A 106 8.70 -23.09 -9.09
N TYR A 107 10.01 -23.32 -9.03
CA TYR A 107 10.99 -22.61 -9.85
C TYR A 107 10.75 -22.82 -11.34
N PRO A 108 10.49 -21.75 -12.12
CA PRO A 108 10.57 -21.83 -13.57
C PRO A 108 12.03 -21.96 -13.99
N VAL A 109 12.29 -22.55 -15.15
CA VAL A 109 13.64 -22.64 -15.71
C VAL A 109 13.66 -22.07 -17.12
N TYR A 110 14.49 -21.06 -17.31
CA TYR A 110 14.70 -20.41 -18.61
C TYR A 110 16.10 -20.68 -19.14
N TYR A 111 16.20 -21.34 -20.28
CA TYR A 111 17.47 -21.66 -20.93
C TYR A 111 17.87 -20.55 -21.90
N LEU A 112 18.97 -19.87 -21.59
CA LEU A 112 19.69 -18.97 -22.50
C LEU A 112 20.88 -19.72 -23.13
N PRO A 113 21.53 -19.17 -24.18
CA PRO A 113 22.62 -19.86 -24.88
C PRO A 113 23.78 -20.32 -23.98
N THR A 114 24.06 -19.59 -22.89
CA THR A 114 25.20 -19.84 -22.01
C THR A 114 24.83 -20.11 -20.56
N VAL A 115 23.56 -19.94 -20.17
CA VAL A 115 23.13 -19.98 -18.77
C VAL A 115 21.67 -20.38 -18.64
N ALA A 116 21.31 -21.00 -17.51
CA ALA A 116 19.93 -21.22 -17.13
C ALA A 116 19.55 -20.27 -15.99
N LEU A 117 18.40 -19.61 -16.12
CA LEU A 117 17.85 -18.72 -15.09
C LEU A 117 16.67 -19.38 -14.37
N PRO A 118 16.49 -19.12 -13.06
CA PRO A 118 17.37 -18.31 -12.23
C PRO A 118 18.70 -19.00 -11.84
N LEU A 119 19.73 -18.20 -11.59
CA LEU A 119 21.11 -18.65 -11.31
C LEU A 119 21.24 -19.45 -10.01
N GLN A 120 20.58 -19.00 -8.94
CA GLN A 120 20.61 -19.61 -7.62
C GLN A 120 19.21 -20.07 -7.22
N GLN A 121 19.06 -21.36 -6.96
CA GLN A 121 17.82 -21.92 -6.44
C GLN A 121 17.92 -22.18 -4.95
N SER A 122 16.82 -21.97 -4.22
CA SER A 122 16.74 -22.31 -2.81
C SER A 122 16.58 -23.82 -2.61
N ALA A 123 17.08 -24.34 -1.48
CA ALA A 123 16.96 -25.76 -1.15
C ALA A 123 15.50 -26.23 -1.02
N ILE A 124 14.60 -25.34 -0.58
CA ILE A 124 13.16 -25.61 -0.42
C ILE A 124 12.49 -25.73 -1.80
N GLY A 125 12.96 -24.99 -2.80
CA GLY A 125 12.46 -25.06 -4.18
C GLY A 125 11.04 -24.49 -4.37
N VAL A 126 10.58 -23.64 -3.45
CA VAL A 126 9.30 -22.93 -3.53
C VAL A 126 9.57 -21.51 -4.01
N PHE A 127 9.18 -21.20 -5.24
CA PHE A 127 9.63 -19.97 -5.90
C PHE A 127 8.91 -18.73 -5.38
N SER A 128 7.63 -18.84 -4.99
CA SER A 128 6.89 -17.76 -4.35
C SER A 128 7.53 -17.28 -3.05
N LEU A 129 8.17 -18.17 -2.28
CA LEU A 129 8.93 -17.78 -1.08
C LEU A 129 10.19 -17.00 -1.44
N THR A 130 10.87 -17.39 -2.52
CA THR A 130 12.03 -16.63 -3.01
C THR A 130 11.62 -15.24 -3.50
N ILE A 131 10.48 -15.10 -4.19
CA ILE A 131 9.93 -13.79 -4.55
C ILE A 131 9.61 -12.97 -3.30
N LEU A 132 8.95 -13.57 -2.31
CA LEU A 132 8.63 -12.91 -1.04
C LEU A 132 9.89 -12.44 -0.30
N SER A 133 10.89 -13.30 -0.13
CA SER A 133 12.16 -12.98 0.53
C SER A 133 12.89 -11.85 -0.19
N ASN A 134 13.00 -11.91 -1.52
CA ASN A 134 13.61 -10.84 -2.31
C ASN A 134 12.81 -9.54 -2.25
N THR A 135 11.48 -9.62 -2.15
CA THR A 135 10.59 -8.46 -1.96
C THR A 135 10.87 -7.77 -0.63
N VAL A 136 11.05 -8.54 0.45
CA VAL A 136 11.41 -7.99 1.77
C VAL A 136 12.78 -7.31 1.71
N LEU A 137 13.78 -7.95 1.09
CA LEU A 137 15.11 -7.34 0.90
C LEU A 137 15.04 -6.03 0.10
N ALA A 138 14.31 -6.01 -1.01
CA ALA A 138 14.08 -4.81 -1.80
C ALA A 138 13.35 -3.73 -0.99
N GLY A 139 12.39 -4.12 -0.14
CA GLY A 139 11.65 -3.24 0.75
C GLY A 139 12.53 -2.57 1.79
N VAL A 140 13.55 -3.27 2.31
CA VAL A 140 14.55 -2.69 3.22
C VAL A 140 15.47 -1.70 2.51
N VAL A 141 15.84 -1.97 1.26
CA VAL A 141 16.70 -1.09 0.46
C VAL A 141 15.98 0.22 0.10
N TYR A 142 14.65 0.21 -0.06
CA TYR A 142 13.89 1.38 -0.51
C TYR A 142 14.01 2.60 0.44
N PRO A 143 13.71 2.52 1.76
CA PRO A 143 13.92 3.64 2.68
C PRO A 143 15.36 4.15 2.72
N LEU A 144 16.33 3.25 2.57
CA LEU A 144 17.75 3.61 2.53
C LEU A 144 18.09 4.41 1.26
N ALA A 145 17.53 4.03 0.11
CA ALA A 145 17.69 4.77 -1.14
C ALA A 145 17.03 6.15 -1.08
N VAL A 146 15.84 6.25 -0.48
CA VAL A 146 15.14 7.53 -0.25
C VAL A 146 15.97 8.43 0.68
N ALA A 147 16.46 7.88 1.79
CA ALA A 147 17.32 8.60 2.73
C ALA A 147 18.60 9.11 2.07
N ALA A 148 19.28 8.27 1.29
CA ALA A 148 20.48 8.68 0.55
C ALA A 148 20.17 9.81 -0.46
N GLY A 149 19.03 9.74 -1.15
CA GLY A 149 18.59 10.79 -2.07
C GLY A 149 18.24 12.11 -1.36
N ASN A 150 17.64 12.05 -0.18
CA ASN A 150 17.37 13.23 0.64
C ASN A 150 18.65 13.84 1.21
N LEU A 151 19.59 12.99 1.67
CA LEU A 151 20.91 13.40 2.15
C LEU A 151 21.71 14.13 1.07
N ALA A 152 21.71 13.60 -0.17
CA ALA A 152 22.39 14.20 -1.30
C ALA A 152 21.81 15.58 -1.69
N ARG A 153 20.56 15.87 -1.31
CA ARG A 153 19.89 17.16 -1.51
C ARG A 153 19.99 18.08 -0.28
N GLY A 154 20.76 17.71 0.74
CA GLY A 154 20.94 18.50 1.95
C GLY A 154 19.73 18.54 2.89
N ARG A 155 18.81 17.57 2.78
CA ARG A 155 17.59 17.51 3.59
C ARG A 155 17.78 16.56 4.78
N PHE A 156 17.95 17.12 5.97
CA PHE A 156 18.22 16.39 7.21
C PHE A 156 17.00 16.39 8.13
N SER A 157 16.34 15.24 8.27
CA SER A 157 15.23 15.02 9.21
C SER A 157 15.03 13.52 9.41
N LEU A 158 14.44 13.08 10.54
CA LEU A 158 14.03 11.69 10.72
C LEU A 158 13.04 11.24 9.63
N ALA A 159 12.27 12.18 9.08
CA ALA A 159 11.36 11.94 7.96
C ALA A 159 12.08 11.54 6.65
N MET A 160 13.39 11.78 6.54
CA MET A 160 14.14 11.56 5.29
C MET A 160 14.15 10.10 4.79
N PHE A 161 13.88 9.13 5.66
CA PHE A 161 13.83 7.71 5.30
C PHE A 161 12.52 7.30 4.62
N ILE A 162 11.44 8.06 4.83
CA ILE A 162 10.08 7.62 4.51
C ILE A 162 9.32 8.69 3.70
N GLY A 163 9.68 9.96 3.87
CA GLY A 163 8.99 11.08 3.26
C GLY A 163 9.82 11.89 2.27
N ARG A 164 9.11 12.80 1.61
CA ARG A 164 9.68 13.91 0.84
C ARG A 164 9.02 15.21 1.31
N PRO A 165 9.74 16.32 1.35
CA PRO A 165 9.11 17.59 1.63
C PRO A 165 8.43 18.15 0.38
N VAL A 166 7.32 18.83 0.61
CA VAL A 166 6.41 19.39 -0.38
C VAL A 166 5.95 20.76 0.12
N SER A 167 5.82 21.73 -0.79
CA SER A 167 5.24 23.03 -0.46
C SER A 167 3.78 22.87 -0.08
N VAL A 168 3.32 23.55 0.96
CA VAL A 168 1.93 23.40 1.44
C VAL A 168 0.90 23.72 0.37
N SER A 169 1.19 24.64 -0.54
CA SER A 169 0.32 24.95 -1.70
C SER A 169 0.05 23.76 -2.63
N ALA A 170 0.92 22.76 -2.65
CA ALA A 170 0.80 21.57 -3.47
C ALA A 170 0.27 20.35 -2.68
N VAL A 171 0.10 20.45 -1.36
CA VAL A 171 -0.29 19.30 -0.51
C VAL A 171 -1.63 18.70 -0.94
N THR A 172 -2.59 19.54 -1.33
CA THR A 172 -3.91 19.08 -1.81
C THR A 172 -3.85 18.38 -3.16
N GLU A 173 -2.73 18.48 -3.89
CA GLU A 173 -2.50 17.80 -5.18
C GLU A 173 -1.64 16.53 -5.02
N GLU A 174 -1.24 16.20 -3.80
CA GLU A 174 -0.33 15.10 -3.51
C GLU A 174 -1.02 13.97 -2.74
N TYR A 175 -0.49 12.75 -2.85
CA TYR A 175 -0.97 11.61 -2.08
C TYR A 175 -0.08 11.32 -0.90
N GLY A 176 -0.69 10.78 0.16
CA GLY A 176 0.02 10.26 1.30
C GLY A 176 -0.52 10.79 2.62
N ARG A 177 0.36 10.82 3.61
CA ARG A 177 0.09 11.35 4.94
C ARG A 177 1.10 12.40 5.32
N LEU A 178 0.66 13.39 6.08
CA LEU A 178 1.55 14.34 6.73
C LEU A 178 2.43 13.60 7.73
N LEU A 179 3.73 13.92 7.75
CA LEU A 179 4.72 13.34 8.67
C LEU A 179 5.04 14.25 9.86
N GLU A 180 4.20 15.26 10.07
CA GLU A 180 4.41 16.35 11.00
C GLU A 180 3.15 16.60 11.81
N SER A 181 3.34 16.85 13.09
CA SER A 181 2.37 17.39 14.04
C SER A 181 2.99 18.63 14.71
N PRO A 182 2.22 19.42 15.49
CA PRO A 182 2.77 20.53 16.26
C PRO A 182 3.95 20.13 17.18
N ASP A 183 3.98 18.87 17.63
CA ASP A 183 5.04 18.31 18.48
C ASP A 183 6.28 17.79 17.70
N GLY A 184 6.25 17.86 16.36
CA GLY A 184 7.35 17.45 15.49
C GLY A 184 7.01 16.28 14.58
N PHE A 185 7.88 15.27 14.50
CA PHE A 185 7.71 14.15 13.56
C PHE A 185 6.64 13.17 14.03
N ASP A 186 5.61 12.96 13.21
CA ASP A 186 4.54 11.99 13.44
C ASP A 186 4.39 11.04 12.25
N ARG A 187 4.40 9.72 12.49
CA ARG A 187 4.18 8.72 11.43
C ARG A 187 2.70 8.48 11.14
N GLY A 188 1.83 8.85 12.06
CA GLY A 188 0.38 8.67 11.98
C GLY A 188 -0.36 9.95 11.64
N GLY A 189 0.28 10.97 11.07
CA GLY A 189 -0.34 12.26 10.80
C GLY A 189 -1.49 12.21 9.80
N LEU A 190 -2.08 13.38 9.56
CA LEU A 190 -3.26 13.59 8.70
C LEU A 190 -3.12 12.94 7.32
N ASP A 191 -4.13 12.15 6.94
CA ASP A 191 -4.26 11.62 5.58
C ASP A 191 -4.68 12.73 4.60
N LEU A 192 -3.99 12.85 3.47
CA LEU A 192 -4.24 13.92 2.51
C LEU A 192 -5.56 13.74 1.75
N ASP A 193 -6.06 12.51 1.62
CA ASP A 193 -7.41 12.27 1.08
C ASP A 193 -8.47 12.78 2.08
N ALA A 194 -8.26 12.56 3.38
CA ALA A 194 -9.14 13.07 4.43
C ALA A 194 -9.11 14.61 4.52
N LEU A 195 -7.95 15.23 4.34
CA LEU A 195 -7.84 16.69 4.23
C LEU A 195 -8.68 17.22 3.06
N ARG A 196 -8.59 16.59 1.88
CA ARG A 196 -9.40 16.98 0.71
C ARG A 196 -10.89 16.84 0.98
N MET A 197 -11.33 15.73 1.59
CA MET A 197 -12.71 15.52 2.01
C MET A 197 -13.17 16.64 2.96
N TYR A 198 -12.36 16.97 3.96
CA TYR A 198 -12.66 18.03 4.93
C TYR A 198 -12.79 19.40 4.24
N LEU A 199 -11.86 19.77 3.36
CA LEU A 199 -11.90 21.03 2.62
C LEU A 199 -13.14 21.11 1.72
N GLN A 200 -13.50 20.01 1.06
CA GLN A 200 -14.69 19.92 0.22
C GLN A 200 -15.97 20.05 1.05
N TRP A 201 -16.10 19.27 2.13
CA TRP A 201 -17.20 19.33 3.11
C TRP A 201 -17.39 20.75 3.65
N ARG A 202 -16.27 21.39 4.01
CA ARG A 202 -16.25 22.76 4.55
C ARG A 202 -16.54 23.82 3.48
N GLY A 203 -16.30 23.52 2.21
CA GLY A 203 -16.52 24.42 1.08
C GLY A 203 -15.47 25.53 0.95
N CYS A 204 -14.22 25.23 1.33
CA CYS A 204 -13.10 26.18 1.28
C CYS A 204 -11.82 25.53 0.76
N SER A 205 -10.88 26.32 0.26
CA SER A 205 -9.55 25.85 -0.09
C SER A 205 -8.57 25.92 1.09
N LEU A 206 -7.48 25.18 1.02
CA LEU A 206 -6.39 25.30 2.00
C LEU A 206 -5.81 26.71 2.04
N ALA A 207 -5.80 27.42 0.91
CA ALA A 207 -5.36 28.81 0.83
C ALA A 207 -6.29 29.76 1.61
N ASP A 208 -7.60 29.52 1.58
CA ASP A 208 -8.57 30.32 2.36
C ASP A 208 -8.36 30.14 3.86
N ILE A 209 -8.14 28.89 4.30
CA ILE A 209 -7.81 28.58 5.69
C ILE A 209 -6.54 29.30 6.14
N ARG A 210 -5.48 29.28 5.31
CA ARG A 210 -4.20 29.95 5.60
C ARG A 210 -4.28 31.47 5.61
N ALA A 211 -5.18 32.06 4.83
CA ALA A 211 -5.32 33.50 4.76
C ALA A 211 -5.92 34.10 6.04
N ASP A 212 -6.77 33.36 6.75
CA ASP A 212 -7.38 33.79 8.01
C ASP A 212 -7.60 32.59 8.97
N PRO A 213 -6.52 32.06 9.57
CA PRO A 213 -6.59 30.84 10.39
C PRO A 213 -7.47 31.02 11.62
N ASP A 214 -7.36 32.16 12.30
CA ASP A 214 -8.09 32.43 13.55
C ASP A 214 -9.59 32.41 13.33
N ARG A 215 -10.06 33.00 12.23
CA ARG A 215 -11.48 32.92 11.84
C ARG A 215 -11.91 31.48 11.58
N HIS A 216 -11.08 30.70 10.89
CA HIS A 216 -11.38 29.32 10.54
C HIS A 216 -11.24 28.34 11.72
N ARG A 217 -10.63 28.73 12.84
CA ARG A 217 -10.68 27.96 14.09
C ARG A 217 -12.04 28.07 14.79
N LEU A 218 -12.80 29.15 14.56
CA LEU A 218 -14.06 29.40 15.26
C LEU A 218 -15.19 28.47 14.79
N PRO A 219 -16.02 27.90 15.70
CA PRO A 219 -17.16 27.06 15.32
C PRO A 219 -18.20 27.78 14.46
N THR A 220 -18.30 29.11 14.61
CA THR A 220 -19.21 29.97 13.84
C THR A 220 -18.84 30.08 12.36
N SER A 221 -17.61 29.71 12.00
CA SER A 221 -17.14 29.69 10.61
C SER A 221 -17.55 28.42 9.85
N LEU A 222 -18.04 27.39 10.55
CA LEU A 222 -18.43 26.13 9.95
C LEU A 222 -19.73 26.29 9.13
N PRO A 223 -19.84 25.62 7.96
CA PRO A 223 -21.05 25.71 7.15
C PRO A 223 -22.27 25.19 7.93
N ARG A 224 -23.42 25.86 7.78
CA ARG A 224 -24.69 25.36 8.36
C ARG A 224 -25.19 24.12 7.64
N VAL A 225 -24.97 24.06 6.33
CA VAL A 225 -25.23 22.91 5.46
C VAL A 225 -23.92 22.64 4.72
N PRO A 226 -23.16 21.60 5.13
CA PRO A 226 -21.91 21.23 4.46
C PRO A 226 -22.14 20.68 3.05
N ASN A 227 -21.08 20.65 2.25
CA ASN A 227 -21.12 19.96 0.96
C ASN A 227 -20.90 18.45 1.16
N ASP A 228 -21.24 17.66 0.13
CA ASP A 228 -20.84 16.25 0.06
C ASP A 228 -19.30 16.14 0.06
N PRO A 229 -18.68 15.45 1.03
CA PRO A 229 -17.23 15.30 1.14
C PRO A 229 -16.58 14.51 -0.02
N GLY A 230 -17.34 13.69 -0.74
CA GLY A 230 -16.79 12.75 -1.72
C GLY A 230 -15.83 11.72 -1.11
N ASP A 231 -14.90 11.20 -1.92
CA ASP A 231 -13.88 10.22 -1.51
C ASP A 231 -12.48 10.82 -1.35
N GLY A 232 -12.31 12.12 -1.57
CA GLY A 232 -11.00 12.80 -1.52
C GLY A 232 -10.04 12.45 -2.66
N SER A 233 -10.48 11.75 -3.72
CA SER A 233 -9.64 11.41 -4.88
C SER A 233 -9.31 12.62 -5.77
N LEU A 234 -8.19 12.56 -6.48
CA LEU A 234 -7.82 13.59 -7.46
C LEU A 234 -8.55 13.34 -8.78
N ALA A 235 -8.88 14.39 -9.53
CA ALA A 235 -9.59 14.28 -10.81
C ALA A 235 -8.86 13.40 -11.86
N THR A 236 -7.54 13.19 -11.70
CA THR A 236 -6.72 12.32 -12.55
C THR A 236 -6.91 10.82 -12.27
N ASP A 237 -7.71 10.46 -11.26
CA ASP A 237 -7.80 9.10 -10.72
C ASP A 237 -8.71 8.20 -11.55
N GLY A 238 -9.44 8.78 -12.51
CA GLY A 238 -10.35 8.05 -13.40
C GLY A 238 -11.41 7.30 -12.59
N GLY A 239 -11.92 7.92 -11.52
CA GLY A 239 -12.83 7.30 -10.57
C GLY A 239 -13.97 6.55 -11.25
N ASP A 240 -14.14 5.28 -10.89
CA ASP A 240 -15.38 4.57 -11.20
C ASP A 240 -16.52 5.28 -10.43
N PRO A 241 -17.68 5.53 -11.08
CA PRO A 241 -18.83 6.09 -10.37
C PRO A 241 -19.22 5.12 -9.25
N VAL A 242 -19.41 5.66 -8.05
CA VAL A 242 -19.83 4.92 -6.86
C VAL A 242 -21.10 4.13 -7.21
N ALA A 243 -20.96 2.81 -7.30
CA ALA A 243 -22.09 1.90 -7.23
C ALA A 243 -22.33 1.64 -5.75
N ASP A 244 -23.52 2.02 -5.29
CA ASP A 244 -24.06 1.63 -3.98
C ASP A 244 -23.92 0.11 -3.78
N ASP A 245 -22.94 -0.31 -3.00
CA ASP A 245 -22.93 -1.64 -2.40
C ASP A 245 -23.37 -1.52 -0.94
N VAL A 246 -24.70 -1.45 -0.81
CA VAL A 246 -25.42 -1.77 0.43
C VAL A 246 -25.24 -3.25 0.71
N ASN A 247 -24.49 -3.61 1.77
CA ASN A 247 -24.84 -4.65 2.75
C ASN A 247 -23.70 -4.92 3.75
N GLY A 248 -23.97 -4.71 5.04
CA GLY A 248 -23.05 -5.11 6.11
C GLY A 248 -23.47 -4.62 7.50
N THR A 249 -24.57 -5.16 8.01
CA THR A 249 -25.25 -4.93 9.30
C THR A 249 -24.41 -5.07 10.58
N GLY A 250 -24.74 -4.23 11.59
CA GLY A 250 -24.59 -4.48 13.04
C GLY A 250 -23.53 -3.61 13.73
N GLY A 251 -23.78 -2.85 14.80
CA GLY A 251 -24.95 -2.79 15.68
C GLY A 251 -25.06 -1.45 16.43
N ARG A 252 -26.30 -1.11 16.79
CA ARG A 252 -26.67 0.02 17.63
C ARG A 252 -26.27 -0.24 19.08
N GLY A 253 -25.57 0.71 19.68
CA GLY A 253 -25.50 0.90 21.12
C GLY A 253 -25.91 2.33 21.42
N ASP A 254 -27.18 2.52 21.80
CA ASP A 254 -27.61 3.70 22.55
C ASP A 254 -26.92 3.64 23.92
N ASP A 255 -26.35 4.75 24.37
CA ASP A 255 -26.46 5.14 25.77
C ASP A 255 -26.26 6.65 25.91
N ALA A 256 -27.39 7.32 26.15
CA ALA A 256 -27.46 8.69 26.61
C ALA A 256 -27.05 8.72 28.09
N SER A 257 -26.08 9.57 28.43
CA SER A 257 -26.00 10.11 29.78
C SER A 257 -25.55 11.57 29.74
N SER A 258 -26.52 12.45 30.00
CA SER A 258 -26.29 13.85 30.33
C SER A 258 -25.45 13.95 31.60
N GLN A 259 -24.34 14.68 31.54
CA GLN A 259 -23.71 15.26 32.73
C GLN A 259 -23.34 16.72 32.48
N ALA A 260 -23.37 17.46 33.58
CA ALA A 260 -23.69 18.86 33.64
C ALA A 260 -22.54 19.77 33.23
N VAL A 261 -22.96 20.87 32.60
CA VAL A 261 -22.16 22.04 32.23
C VAL A 261 -21.46 22.62 33.45
N THR A 262 -20.13 22.71 33.38
CA THR A 262 -19.34 23.70 34.12
C THR A 262 -18.73 24.63 33.08
N ASP A 263 -19.18 25.87 33.14
CA ASP A 263 -18.81 27.01 32.33
C ASP A 263 -17.32 27.36 32.58
N ASP A 264 -16.46 27.01 31.63
CA ASP A 264 -15.09 27.53 31.52
C ASP A 264 -14.98 28.22 30.16
N THR A 265 -15.34 29.51 30.14
CA THR A 265 -15.22 30.39 28.98
C THR A 265 -13.76 30.59 28.63
N ASP A 266 -13.28 29.84 27.61
CA ASP A 266 -12.40 30.28 26.51
C ASP A 266 -11.72 29.11 25.76
N ALA A 267 -12.08 27.85 26.04
CA ALA A 267 -11.73 26.72 25.17
C ALA A 267 -12.78 26.57 24.07
N VAL A 268 -12.38 26.77 22.80
CA VAL A 268 -13.19 26.31 21.67
C VAL A 268 -13.18 24.78 21.71
N ASP A 269 -14.32 24.14 21.99
CA ASP A 269 -14.41 22.67 22.17
C ASP A 269 -13.95 21.87 20.93
N ASP A 270 -14.13 22.42 19.72
CA ASP A 270 -13.70 21.79 18.47
C ASP A 270 -13.09 22.82 17.51
N PRO A 271 -11.82 23.23 17.73
CA PRO A 271 -11.14 24.11 16.79
C PRO A 271 -11.04 23.38 15.46
N TRP A 272 -11.26 24.12 14.37
CA TRP A 272 -11.36 23.59 13.00
C TRP A 272 -12.64 22.79 12.68
N GLY A 273 -13.47 22.39 13.64
CA GLY A 273 -14.66 21.60 13.37
C GLY A 273 -14.35 20.16 12.95
N ALA A 274 -13.28 19.58 13.48
CA ALA A 274 -12.78 18.27 13.08
C ALA A 274 -13.67 17.12 13.59
N GLU A 275 -14.20 17.23 14.80
CA GLU A 275 -15.18 16.28 15.34
C GLU A 275 -16.48 16.36 14.54
N ARG A 276 -16.98 17.58 14.33
CA ARG A 276 -18.20 17.78 13.54
C ARG A 276 -18.08 17.21 12.13
N PHE A 277 -16.95 17.41 11.45
CA PHE A 277 -16.73 16.83 10.12
C PHE A 277 -16.81 15.30 10.14
N LEU A 278 -16.13 14.65 11.10
CA LEU A 278 -16.07 13.19 11.17
C LEU A 278 -17.41 12.56 11.62
N ASP A 279 -18.22 13.30 12.38
CA ASP A 279 -19.57 12.88 12.75
C ASP A 279 -20.59 13.07 11.62
N ASP A 280 -20.39 14.07 10.74
CA ASP A 280 -21.30 14.39 9.63
C ASP A 280 -21.16 13.44 8.43
N ILE A 281 -20.09 12.65 8.33
CA ILE A 281 -19.83 11.75 7.19
C ILE A 281 -20.34 10.32 7.44
N ASP A 282 -20.97 9.72 6.43
CA ASP A 282 -21.53 8.36 6.51
C ASP A 282 -20.46 7.24 6.41
N HIS A 283 -19.20 7.61 6.16
CA HIS A 283 -18.06 6.73 5.97
C HIS A 283 -16.81 7.24 6.69
N SER A 284 -15.78 6.40 6.83
CA SER A 284 -14.53 6.80 7.46
C SER A 284 -13.68 7.70 6.54
N ALA A 285 -13.11 8.78 7.08
CA ALA A 285 -12.07 9.59 6.43
C ALA A 285 -10.69 8.90 6.51
N TYR A 286 -10.58 7.69 5.95
CA TYR A 286 -9.34 6.90 5.89
C TYR A 286 -8.69 6.59 7.26
N GLY A 287 -9.54 6.46 8.30
CA GLY A 287 -9.11 6.24 9.68
C GLY A 287 -8.51 7.46 10.37
N THR A 288 -8.65 8.67 9.79
CA THR A 288 -8.20 9.93 10.38
C THR A 288 -9.07 10.26 11.60
N SER A 289 -8.42 10.54 12.72
CA SER A 289 -9.05 10.99 13.97
C SER A 289 -9.21 12.51 14.01
N PRO A 290 -10.09 13.06 14.87
CA PRO A 290 -10.22 14.50 15.01
C PRO A 290 -8.90 15.19 15.40
N ALA A 291 -8.12 14.58 16.28
CA ALA A 291 -6.81 15.09 16.69
C ALA A 291 -5.84 15.17 15.50
N GLN A 292 -5.73 14.11 14.70
CA GLN A 292 -4.87 14.10 13.51
C GLN A 292 -5.24 15.20 12.52
N LEU A 293 -6.55 15.47 12.34
CA LEU A 293 -7.01 16.53 11.45
C LEU A 293 -6.68 17.92 12.00
N ARG A 294 -6.89 18.17 13.30
CA ARG A 294 -6.55 19.46 13.94
C ARG A 294 -5.04 19.73 13.87
N ASP A 295 -4.24 18.76 14.31
CA ASP A 295 -2.78 18.85 14.32
C ASP A 295 -2.23 19.07 12.91
N GLY A 296 -2.78 18.35 11.93
CA GLY A 296 -2.41 18.53 10.53
C GLY A 296 -2.75 19.92 9.99
N LEU A 297 -3.92 20.47 10.32
CA LEU A 297 -4.28 21.83 9.92
C LEU A 297 -3.40 22.89 10.60
N ASP A 298 -3.06 22.70 11.87
CA ASP A 298 -2.14 23.59 12.59
C ASP A 298 -0.78 23.66 11.90
N VAL A 299 -0.20 22.51 11.56
CA VAL A 299 1.08 22.44 10.81
C VAL A 299 0.97 23.09 9.44
N LEU A 300 -0.10 22.81 8.68
CA LEU A 300 -0.28 23.33 7.32
C LEU A 300 -0.50 24.86 7.28
N VAL A 301 -1.01 25.44 8.37
CA VAL A 301 -1.15 26.89 8.50
C VAL A 301 0.17 27.56 8.80
N GLU A 302 0.98 26.99 9.68
CA GLU A 302 2.21 27.61 10.19
C GLU A 302 3.41 27.43 9.25
N GLN A 303 3.50 26.30 8.54
CA GLN A 303 4.67 25.94 7.74
C GLN A 303 4.47 26.24 6.26
N ASP A 304 5.53 26.60 5.53
CA ASP A 304 5.49 26.76 4.07
C ASP A 304 5.84 25.47 3.31
N GLU A 305 6.64 24.61 3.93
CA GLU A 305 7.07 23.32 3.42
C GLU A 305 6.86 22.27 4.51
N VAL A 306 6.22 21.16 4.16
CA VAL A 306 5.89 20.06 5.08
C VAL A 306 6.37 18.73 4.53
N TRP A 307 6.65 17.78 5.41
CA TRP A 307 7.01 16.42 5.01
C TRP A 307 5.77 15.56 4.81
N ILE A 308 5.68 14.91 3.65
CA ILE A 308 4.66 13.91 3.37
C ILE A 308 5.28 12.54 3.16
N SER A 309 4.65 11.51 3.72
CA SER A 309 4.90 10.12 3.37
C SER A 309 3.91 9.72 2.30
N PRO A 310 4.34 9.52 1.04
CA PRO A 310 3.43 9.02 0.03
C PRO A 310 3.04 7.55 0.28
N GLY A 311 3.56 6.90 1.33
CA GLY A 311 3.43 5.46 1.57
C GLY A 311 4.49 4.66 0.81
N ILE A 312 4.94 3.52 1.34
CA ILE A 312 5.85 2.64 0.60
C ILE A 312 5.01 1.96 -0.50
N PRO A 313 5.32 2.15 -1.79
CA PRO A 313 4.61 1.45 -2.86
C PRO A 313 5.01 -0.03 -2.81
N PHE A 314 4.26 -0.88 -2.09
CA PHE A 314 4.62 -2.28 -1.85
C PHE A 314 4.79 -3.09 -3.14
N LEU A 315 4.12 -2.68 -4.23
CA LEU A 315 4.27 -3.33 -5.54
C LEU A 315 5.63 -3.05 -6.19
N VAL A 316 6.34 -1.99 -5.82
CA VAL A 316 7.68 -1.69 -6.35
C VAL A 316 8.74 -2.66 -5.80
N PRO A 317 8.91 -2.84 -4.48
CA PRO A 317 9.75 -3.90 -3.94
C PRO A 317 9.34 -5.28 -4.44
N MET A 318 8.04 -5.53 -4.62
CA MET A 318 7.56 -6.81 -5.12
C MET A 318 7.96 -7.07 -6.56
N PHE A 319 7.81 -6.07 -7.43
CA PHE A 319 8.26 -6.16 -8.82
C PHE A 319 9.79 -6.34 -8.90
N ALA A 320 10.56 -5.58 -8.11
CA ALA A 320 12.00 -5.77 -8.01
C ALA A 320 12.34 -7.20 -7.53
N GLY A 321 11.63 -7.68 -6.50
CA GLY A 321 11.74 -9.04 -5.99
C GLY A 321 11.48 -10.08 -7.07
N LEU A 322 10.40 -9.95 -7.83
CA LEU A 322 10.05 -10.83 -8.95
C LEU A 322 11.15 -10.86 -10.02
N VAL A 323 11.64 -9.70 -10.45
CA VAL A 323 12.69 -9.60 -11.48
C VAL A 323 13.99 -10.26 -10.99
N VAL A 324 14.40 -9.96 -9.75
CA VAL A 324 15.58 -10.57 -9.15
C VAL A 324 15.40 -12.08 -8.99
N SER A 325 14.22 -12.55 -8.56
CA SER A 325 13.94 -13.97 -8.43
C SER A 325 13.97 -14.69 -9.78
N LEU A 326 13.46 -14.10 -10.86
CA LEU A 326 13.46 -14.72 -12.19
C LEU A 326 14.85 -14.74 -12.84
N THR A 327 15.72 -13.79 -12.49
CA THR A 327 17.04 -13.63 -13.09
C THR A 327 18.13 -14.27 -12.23
N TYR A 328 18.32 -13.76 -11.01
CA TYR A 328 19.31 -14.27 -10.09
C TYR A 328 18.80 -15.45 -9.27
N GLY A 329 17.57 -15.39 -8.77
CA GLY A 329 17.02 -16.39 -7.86
C GLY A 329 17.08 -15.95 -6.40
N ASP A 330 17.46 -16.84 -5.49
CA ASP A 330 17.35 -16.59 -4.05
C ASP A 330 18.56 -15.83 -3.48
N VAL A 331 18.40 -14.51 -3.31
CA VAL A 331 19.44 -13.62 -2.77
C VAL A 331 19.71 -13.91 -1.30
N LEU A 332 18.65 -14.10 -0.51
CA LEU A 332 18.79 -14.37 0.92
C LEU A 332 19.57 -15.66 1.14
N PHE A 333 19.22 -16.72 0.42
CA PHE A 333 19.92 -17.99 0.48
C PHE A 333 21.40 -17.84 0.07
N SER A 334 21.69 -17.06 -0.97
CA SER A 334 23.07 -16.79 -1.40
C SER A 334 23.89 -16.06 -0.34
N LEU A 335 23.29 -15.08 0.34
CA LEU A 335 23.93 -14.36 1.45
C LEU A 335 24.19 -15.27 2.64
N LEU A 336 23.23 -16.13 3.00
CA LEU A 336 23.40 -17.09 4.08
C LEU A 336 24.50 -18.11 3.77
N GLN A 337 24.58 -18.60 2.52
CA GLN A 337 25.67 -19.47 2.08
C GLN A 337 27.02 -18.77 2.19
N ALA A 338 27.11 -17.51 1.77
CA ALA A 338 28.36 -16.74 1.84
C ALA A 338 28.89 -16.57 3.28
N VAL A 339 28.00 -16.56 4.28
CA VAL A 339 28.34 -16.46 5.71
C VAL A 339 28.39 -17.83 6.40
N GLY A 340 28.17 -18.92 5.67
CA GLY A 340 28.25 -20.30 6.18
C GLY A 340 27.04 -20.73 7.03
N LEU A 341 25.88 -20.11 6.82
CA LEU A 341 24.64 -20.35 7.58
C LEU A 341 23.60 -21.19 6.83
N ALA A 342 23.87 -21.59 5.58
CA ALA A 342 22.93 -22.32 4.72
C ALA A 342 23.61 -23.41 3.89
#